data_AF-A0A4P5ZDC2-F1
#
_entry.id   AF-A0A4P5ZDC2-F1
#
_cell.length_a   1.000
_cell.length_b   1.000
_cell.length_c   1.000
_cell.angle_alpha   90.00
_cell.angle_beta   90.00
_cell.angle_gamma   90.00
#
_symmetry.space_group_name_H-M   'P 1'
#
loop_
_entity.id
_entity.type
_entity.pdbx_description
1 polymer ?
#
loop_
_entity_poly.entity_id
_entity_poly.type
_entity_poly.pdbx_seq_one_letter_code
_entity_poly.pdbx_strand_id
1 'polypeptide(L)'
;MTGGRPIKPSATAFVTDGTTTGREVIENLGPPLLELEHGCLLVYSWETSSHLHFTIYTLGRETGEAGPKPKQWVFCVATDRFDRVLRHATITAAENESVRDTAFAWYRKARHPSSIADSQLAGPAFSQQTKGSPIAKGDSFPTDKPQLKR
;
A
#
# COMPACT_ATOMS: atom_id res chain seq x y z
N MET A 1 14.03 -19.91 -2.44
CA MET A 1 13.50 -18.70 -3.09
C MET A 1 11.99 -18.70 -2.96
N THR A 2 11.45 -18.07 -1.93
CA THR A 2 10.00 -17.89 -1.72
C THR A 2 9.56 -16.60 -2.42
N GLY A 3 9.57 -16.63 -3.77
CA GLY A 3 9.08 -15.55 -4.59
C GLY A 3 7.55 -15.52 -4.55
N GLY A 4 6.98 -14.84 -3.56
CA GLY A 4 5.53 -14.62 -3.49
C GLY A 4 5.01 -13.72 -4.62
N ARG A 5 3.71 -13.80 -4.89
CA ARG A 5 3.08 -12.98 -5.94
C ARG A 5 3.01 -11.52 -5.49
N PRO A 6 3.47 -10.55 -6.29
CA PRO A 6 3.37 -9.15 -5.93
C PRO A 6 1.90 -8.73 -5.81
N ILE A 7 1.54 -8.28 -4.61
CA ILE A 7 0.20 -7.78 -4.32
C ILE A 7 0.16 -6.32 -4.76
N LYS A 8 -0.64 -6.05 -5.80
CA LYS A 8 -0.85 -4.68 -6.29
C LYS A 8 -1.74 -3.92 -5.29
N PRO A 9 -1.57 -2.60 -5.13
CA PRO A 9 -2.45 -1.79 -4.28
C PRO A 9 -3.93 -1.91 -4.66
N SER A 10 -4.23 -2.12 -5.95
CA SER A 10 -5.60 -2.37 -6.43
C SER A 10 -6.17 -3.70 -5.95
N ALA A 11 -5.31 -4.70 -5.71
CA ALA A 11 -5.72 -5.99 -5.16
C ALA A 11 -6.02 -5.91 -3.67
N THR A 12 -5.56 -4.89 -2.94
CA THR A 12 -5.90 -4.70 -1.51
C THR A 12 -6.98 -3.63 -1.30
N ALA A 13 -7.45 -2.99 -2.37
CA ALA A 13 -8.42 -1.89 -2.27
C ALA A 13 -9.80 -2.33 -1.75
N PHE A 14 -10.11 -3.62 -1.77
CA PHE A 14 -11.35 -4.17 -1.20
C PHE A 14 -11.28 -4.30 0.33
N VAL A 15 -10.08 -4.26 0.92
CA VAL A 15 -9.88 -4.45 2.37
C VAL A 15 -10.28 -3.17 3.10
N THR A 16 -11.41 -3.24 3.79
CA THR A 16 -11.96 -2.14 4.60
C THR A 16 -11.98 -2.56 6.06
N ASP A 17 -11.30 -1.77 6.90
CA ASP A 17 -11.25 -2.00 8.34
C ASP A 17 -12.67 -2.01 8.94
N GLY A 18 -12.97 -3.01 9.78
CA GLY A 18 -14.24 -3.23 10.46
C GLY A 18 -15.33 -3.90 9.61
N THR A 19 -15.18 -3.95 8.29
CA THR A 19 -16.19 -4.48 7.35
C THR A 19 -15.74 -5.78 6.70
N THR A 20 -14.53 -5.78 6.14
CA THR A 20 -13.99 -6.95 5.44
C THR A 20 -13.63 -8.05 6.43
N THR A 21 -13.88 -9.30 6.04
CA THR A 21 -13.51 -10.45 6.87
C THR A 21 -12.15 -11.03 6.49
N GLY A 22 -11.46 -11.68 7.44
CA GLY A 22 -10.22 -12.41 7.14
C GLY A 22 -10.45 -13.47 6.07
N ARG A 23 -11.59 -14.15 6.13
CA ARG A 23 -12.01 -15.08 5.08
C ARG A 23 -12.14 -14.43 3.70
N GLU A 24 -12.79 -13.27 3.58
CA GLU A 24 -12.86 -12.54 2.31
C GLU A 24 -11.47 -12.17 1.79
N VAL A 25 -10.54 -11.82 2.68
CA VAL A 25 -9.15 -11.56 2.29
C VAL A 25 -8.50 -12.81 1.70
N ILE A 26 -8.67 -13.97 2.33
CA ILE A 26 -8.13 -15.25 1.85
C ILE A 26 -8.79 -15.66 0.52
N GLU A 27 -10.09 -15.45 0.37
CA GLU A 27 -10.82 -15.78 -0.86
C GLU A 27 -10.35 -14.93 -2.06
N ASN A 28 -10.00 -13.66 -1.83
CA ASN A 28 -9.56 -12.75 -2.89
C ASN A 28 -8.04 -12.80 -3.16
N LEU A 29 -7.20 -12.91 -2.12
CA LEU A 29 -5.74 -12.89 -2.24
C LEU A 29 -5.13 -14.30 -2.32
N GLY A 30 -5.88 -15.33 -1.94
CA GLY A 30 -5.41 -16.69 -1.78
C GLY A 30 -4.93 -16.98 -0.35
N PRO A 31 -4.39 -18.19 -0.10
CA PRO A 31 -3.91 -18.58 1.22
C PRO A 31 -2.72 -17.69 1.64
N PRO A 32 -2.67 -17.26 2.92
CA PRO A 32 -1.55 -16.49 3.45
C PRO A 32 -0.29 -17.34 3.51
N LEU A 33 0.86 -16.66 3.51
CA LEU A 33 2.15 -17.33 3.72
C LEU A 33 2.28 -17.82 5.16
N LEU A 34 1.85 -17.00 6.11
CA LEU A 34 1.85 -17.34 7.53
C LEU A 34 0.53 -16.89 8.16
N GLU A 35 -0.01 -17.76 9.02
CA GLU A 35 -1.06 -17.42 9.97
C GLU A 35 -0.46 -17.45 11.36
N LEU A 36 -0.63 -16.36 12.10
CA LEU A 36 -0.13 -16.20 13.47
C LEU A 36 -1.28 -15.88 14.41
N GLU A 37 -1.05 -16.05 15.72
CA GLU A 37 -2.04 -15.74 16.76
C GLU A 37 -3.40 -16.42 16.55
N HIS A 38 -3.38 -17.73 16.24
CA HIS A 38 -4.60 -18.54 16.00
C HIS A 38 -5.48 -18.01 14.84
N GLY A 39 -4.86 -17.50 13.77
CA GLY A 39 -5.57 -16.96 12.61
C GLY A 39 -5.96 -15.49 12.73
N CYS A 40 -5.57 -14.81 13.82
CA CYS A 40 -5.83 -13.38 14.00
C CYS A 40 -4.87 -12.48 13.19
N LEU A 41 -3.83 -13.04 12.59
CA LEU A 41 -2.86 -12.32 11.78
C LEU A 41 -2.56 -13.12 10.51
N LEU A 42 -2.97 -12.56 9.38
CA LEU A 42 -2.68 -13.10 8.04
C LEU A 42 -1.50 -12.34 7.46
N VAL A 43 -0.48 -13.07 7.01
CA VAL A 43 0.75 -12.48 6.48
C VAL A 43 0.99 -12.98 5.06
N TYR A 44 1.17 -12.03 4.16
CA TYR A 44 1.57 -12.28 2.78
C TYR A 44 2.92 -11.62 2.54
N SER A 45 3.82 -12.25 1.80
CA SER A 45 5.09 -11.60 1.44
C SER A 45 5.42 -11.81 -0.02
N TRP A 46 6.07 -10.82 -0.62
CA TRP A 46 6.61 -10.91 -1.98
C TRP A 46 7.90 -10.11 -2.08
N GLU A 47 8.70 -10.44 -3.08
CA GLU A 47 9.94 -9.73 -3.38
C GLU A 47 9.76 -8.95 -4.68
N THR A 48 10.22 -7.71 -4.71
CA THR A 48 10.39 -6.97 -5.97
C THR A 48 11.87 -7.04 -6.33
N SER A 49 12.22 -7.96 -7.24
CA SER A 49 13.52 -8.00 -7.90
C SER A 49 13.44 -7.17 -9.19
N SER A 50 14.10 -6.02 -9.20
CA SER A 50 14.27 -5.22 -10.42
C SER A 50 15.76 -5.14 -10.76
N HIS A 51 16.41 -6.29 -10.91
CA HIS A 51 17.72 -6.35 -11.51
C HIS A 51 17.56 -6.40 -13.04
N LEU A 52 18.14 -5.41 -13.71
CA LEU A 52 18.41 -5.49 -15.13
C LEU A 52 19.70 -6.30 -15.28
N HIS A 53 19.57 -7.52 -15.78
CA HIS A 53 20.71 -8.22 -16.34
C HIS A 53 21.01 -7.63 -17.71
N PHE A 54 22.23 -7.14 -17.90
CA PHE A 54 22.68 -6.69 -19.21
C PHE A 54 23.99 -7.36 -19.58
N THR A 55 24.19 -7.56 -20.87
CA THR A 55 25.44 -8.04 -21.44
C THR A 55 25.94 -6.97 -22.40
N ILE A 56 27.16 -6.50 -22.19
CA ILE A 56 27.83 -5.54 -23.09
C ILE A 56 28.80 -6.34 -23.96
N TYR A 57 28.81 -6.06 -25.28
CA TYR A 57 29.60 -6.80 -26.28
C TYR A 57 30.74 -5.99 -26.90
N THR A 58 31.03 -4.78 -26.41
CA THR A 58 31.88 -3.81 -27.13
C THR A 58 33.38 -4.00 -26.94
N LEU A 59 33.85 -4.67 -25.87
CA LEU A 59 35.29 -4.88 -25.59
C LEU A 59 35.58 -6.23 -24.85
N GLY A 60 34.65 -7.18 -24.96
CA GLY A 60 34.63 -8.42 -24.19
C GLY A 60 33.19 -8.78 -23.81
N ARG A 61 32.91 -10.04 -23.46
CA ARG A 61 31.59 -10.43 -22.94
C ARG A 61 31.58 -10.15 -21.44
N GLU A 62 31.13 -8.96 -21.07
CA GLU A 62 30.90 -8.63 -19.66
C GLU A 62 29.41 -8.73 -19.34
N THR A 63 29.12 -9.49 -18.29
CA THR A 63 27.76 -9.65 -17.75
C THR A 63 27.67 -8.82 -16.48
N GLY A 64 26.73 -7.89 -16.43
CA GLY A 64 26.51 -7.02 -15.28
C GLY A 64 25.07 -7.10 -14.80
N GLU A 65 24.89 -6.93 -13.49
CA GLU A 65 23.59 -6.64 -12.89
C GLU A 65 23.57 -5.16 -12.48
N ALA A 66 22.60 -4.41 -13.00
CA ALA A 66 22.29 -3.08 -12.51
C ALA A 66 20.83 -3.04 -12.07
N GLY A 67 20.57 -2.52 -10.89
CA GLY A 67 19.21 -2.39 -10.39
C GLY A 67 19.17 -2.10 -8.91
N PRO A 68 18.07 -1.54 -8.40
CA PRO A 68 17.87 -1.42 -6.97
C PRO A 68 17.91 -2.80 -6.31
N LYS A 69 18.47 -2.86 -5.09
CA LYS A 69 18.48 -4.07 -4.27
C LYS A 69 17.07 -4.66 -4.13
N PRO A 70 16.94 -5.99 -4.11
CA PRO A 70 15.63 -6.62 -4.01
C PRO A 70 15.01 -6.23 -2.66
N LYS A 71 13.78 -5.73 -2.71
CA LYS A 71 13.02 -5.37 -1.51
C LYS A 71 11.99 -6.45 -1.20
N GLN A 72 11.99 -6.91 0.04
CA GLN A 72 10.95 -7.80 0.54
C GLN A 72 9.81 -6.98 1.15
N TRP A 73 8.63 -7.19 0.61
CA TRP A 73 7.39 -6.58 1.05
C TRP A 73 6.57 -7.59 1.81
N VAL A 74 5.88 -7.11 2.84
CA VAL A 74 5.02 -7.92 3.70
C VAL A 74 3.70 -7.19 3.83
N PHE A 75 2.61 -7.82 3.44
CA PHE A 75 1.25 -7.34 3.69
C PHE A 75 0.69 -8.08 4.90
N CYS A 76 0.41 -7.32 5.94
CA CYS A 76 -0.12 -7.82 7.20
C CYS A 76 -1.58 -7.41 7.34
N VAL A 77 -2.43 -8.37 7.70
CA VAL A 77 -3.85 -8.14 8.01
C VAL A 77 -4.12 -8.68 9.41
N ALA A 78 -4.48 -7.78 10.32
CA ALA A 78 -4.91 -8.11 11.66
C ALA A 78 -6.44 -8.28 11.68
N THR A 79 -6.93 -9.41 12.17
CA THR A 79 -8.35 -9.67 12.36
C THR A 79 -8.70 -9.73 13.86
N ASP A 80 -9.97 -9.50 14.17
CA ASP A 80 -10.53 -9.71 15.50
C ASP A 80 -10.98 -11.17 15.69
N ARG A 81 -11.49 -11.46 16.89
CA ARG A 81 -12.03 -12.79 17.24
C ARG A 81 -13.29 -13.18 16.44
N PHE A 82 -13.90 -12.23 15.74
CA PHE A 82 -15.08 -12.43 14.89
C PHE A 82 -14.72 -12.44 13.41
N ASP A 83 -13.43 -12.62 13.08
CA ASP A 83 -12.88 -12.65 11.73
C ASP A 83 -13.04 -11.32 10.97
N ARG A 84 -13.16 -10.17 11.65
CA ARG A 84 -13.21 -8.86 11.01
C ARG A 84 -11.85 -8.22 10.97
N VAL A 85 -11.47 -7.64 9.83
CA VAL A 85 -10.21 -6.91 9.69
C VAL A 85 -10.22 -5.70 10.64
N LEU A 86 -9.29 -5.66 11.59
CA LEU A 86 -9.08 -4.52 12.48
C LEU A 86 -8.23 -3.47 11.80
N ARG A 87 -7.12 -3.92 11.19
CA ARG A 87 -6.15 -3.08 10.49
C ARG A 87 -5.42 -3.91 9.45
N HIS A 88 -4.94 -3.23 8.42
CA HIS A 88 -4.05 -3.81 7.43
C HIS A 88 -2.94 -2.81 7.06
N ALA A 89 -1.77 -3.31 6.69
CA ALA A 89 -0.69 -2.47 6.18
C ALA A 89 0.26 -3.27 5.30
N THR A 90 0.88 -2.57 4.35
CA THR A 90 2.06 -3.08 3.65
C THR A 90 3.30 -2.49 4.29
N ILE A 91 4.20 -3.34 4.77
CA ILE A 91 5.48 -2.99 5.38
C ILE A 91 6.63 -3.60 4.57
N THR A 92 7.83 -3.05 4.70
CA THR A 92 9.05 -3.61 4.11
C THR A 92 9.83 -4.34 5.19
N ALA A 93 10.20 -5.60 4.94
CA ALA A 93 11.13 -6.32 5.79
C ALA A 93 12.58 -5.93 5.46
N ALA A 94 13.42 -5.80 6.49
CA ALA A 94 14.85 -5.59 6.29
C ALA A 94 15.53 -6.88 5.81
N GLU A 95 16.65 -6.76 5.08
CA GLU A 95 17.35 -7.90 4.44
C GLU A 95 17.72 -9.04 5.41
N ASN A 96 17.85 -8.76 6.72
CA ASN A 96 18.25 -9.74 7.74
C ASN A 96 17.14 -10.03 8.77
N GLU A 97 15.94 -9.48 8.60
CA GLU A 97 14.84 -9.67 9.56
C GLU A 97 13.86 -10.72 9.05
N SER A 98 13.39 -11.60 9.93
CA SER A 98 12.42 -12.61 9.51
C SER A 98 11.06 -11.96 9.27
N VAL A 99 10.39 -12.34 8.18
CA VAL A 99 9.02 -11.89 7.85
C VAL A 99 8.07 -12.07 9.05
N ARG A 100 8.26 -13.17 9.79
CA ARG A 100 7.50 -13.48 11.00
C ARG A 100 7.70 -12.42 12.08
N ASP A 101 8.95 -12.07 12.39
CA ASP A 101 9.28 -11.11 13.45
C ASP A 101 8.80 -9.71 13.07
N THR A 102 9.02 -9.28 11.82
CA THR A 102 8.54 -7.99 11.32
C THR A 102 7.01 -7.91 11.37
N ALA A 103 6.30 -8.94 10.93
CA ALA A 103 4.83 -8.99 10.97
C ALA A 103 4.29 -9.01 12.40
N PHE A 104 4.94 -9.74 13.30
CA PHE A 104 4.56 -9.80 14.71
C PHE A 104 4.78 -8.48 15.43
N ALA A 105 5.92 -7.81 15.18
CA ALA A 105 6.22 -6.49 15.71
C ALA A 105 5.18 -5.45 15.25
N TRP A 106 4.76 -5.52 13.98
CA TRP A 106 3.67 -4.69 13.47
C TRP A 106 2.34 -4.99 14.16
N TYR A 107 1.96 -6.26 14.32
CA TYR A 107 0.70 -6.65 14.94
C TYR A 107 0.57 -6.16 16.38
N ARG A 108 1.65 -6.22 17.18
CA ARG A 108 1.66 -5.70 18.55
C ARG A 108 1.36 -4.20 18.61
N LYS A 109 1.89 -3.42 17.65
CA LYS A 109 1.60 -1.99 17.51
C LYS A 109 0.16 -1.75 17.05
N ALA A 110 -0.35 -2.58 16.14
CA ALA A 110 -1.71 -2.46 15.62
C ALA A 110 -2.79 -2.75 16.68
N ARG A 111 -2.53 -3.68 17.61
CA ARG A 111 -3.47 -4.12 18.65
C ARG A 111 -3.54 -3.18 19.87
N HIS A 112 -2.51 -2.39 20.11
CA HIS A 112 -2.43 -1.45 21.25
C HIS A 112 -2.09 -0.02 20.80
N PRO A 113 -3.07 0.76 20.33
CA PRO A 113 -2.83 2.15 19.93
C PRO A 113 -2.56 3.12 21.11
N SER A 114 -2.63 2.67 22.37
CA SER A 114 -2.65 3.53 23.55
C SER A 114 -1.33 4.25 23.92
N SER A 115 -0.29 4.24 23.08
CA SER A 115 1.00 4.87 23.42
C SER A 115 1.86 5.30 22.22
N ILE A 116 1.25 5.79 21.14
CA ILE A 116 2.01 6.49 20.10
C ILE A 116 1.28 7.79 19.74
N ALA A 117 1.30 8.74 20.68
CA ALA A 117 1.56 10.12 20.30
C ALA A 117 3.06 10.19 19.92
N ASP A 118 3.37 10.92 18.86
CA ASP A 118 4.71 11.19 18.33
C ASP A 118 5.48 9.99 17.73
N SER A 119 5.28 9.79 16.42
CA SER A 119 6.40 9.89 15.46
C SER A 119 5.83 10.03 14.05
N GLN A 120 5.97 11.25 13.54
CA GLN A 120 5.70 11.70 12.18
C GLN A 120 6.14 10.67 11.12
N LEU A 121 5.26 10.29 10.19
CA LEU A 121 5.13 10.97 8.88
C LEU A 121 6.47 11.15 8.15
N ALA A 122 6.95 10.06 7.55
CA ALA A 122 7.84 10.10 6.39
C ALA A 122 7.31 9.17 5.30
N GLY A 123 6.08 9.44 4.84
CA GLY A 123 5.62 9.06 3.51
C GLY A 123 5.45 10.36 2.71
N PRO A 124 5.92 10.46 1.46
CA PRO A 124 5.83 11.69 0.70
C PRO A 124 4.37 12.07 0.53
N ALA A 125 4.04 13.29 0.94
CA ALA A 125 2.76 13.93 0.71
C ALA A 125 2.46 13.94 -0.79
N PHE A 126 1.61 13.02 -1.24
CA PHE A 126 0.97 13.12 -2.54
C PHE A 126 -0.05 14.25 -2.42
N SER A 127 0.37 15.46 -2.82
CA SER A 127 -0.49 16.63 -2.92
C SER A 127 -1.60 16.33 -3.93
N GLN A 128 -2.78 15.92 -3.44
CA GLN A 128 -3.99 15.98 -4.24
C GLN A 128 -4.39 17.45 -4.34
N GLN A 129 -3.99 18.08 -5.44
CA GLN A 129 -4.52 19.36 -5.86
C GLN A 129 -5.95 19.14 -6.37
N THR A 130 -6.92 19.16 -5.46
CA THR A 130 -8.35 19.23 -5.83
C THR A 130 -8.67 20.65 -6.28
N LYS A 131 -8.49 20.94 -7.58
CA LYS A 131 -9.15 22.08 -8.21
C LYS A 131 -10.64 21.73 -8.35
N GLY A 132 -11.42 22.18 -7.38
CA GLY A 132 -12.87 22.11 -7.41
C GLY A 132 -13.40 22.73 -8.70
N SER A 133 -14.08 21.91 -9.50
CA SER A 133 -15.09 22.38 -10.45
C SER A 133 -16.43 22.43 -9.71
N PRO A 134 -17.14 23.56 -9.72
CA PRO A 134 -18.59 23.57 -9.60
C PRO A 134 -19.20 23.64 -11.00
N ILE A 135 -20.02 22.64 -11.31
CA ILE A 135 -20.85 22.56 -12.53
C ILE A 135 -22.18 23.30 -12.30
N ALA A 136 -22.53 24.09 -13.32
CA ALA A 136 -23.87 24.46 -13.83
C ALA A 136 -24.78 25.40 -13.03
N LYS A 137 -25.20 26.47 -13.71
CA LYS A 137 -26.55 26.75 -14.27
C LYS A 137 -26.51 28.19 -14.81
N GLY A 138 -26.89 28.47 -16.06
CA GLY A 138 -28.28 28.60 -16.48
C GLY A 138 -28.54 30.08 -16.77
N ASP A 139 -29.03 30.34 -17.99
CA ASP A 139 -29.43 31.59 -18.63
C ASP A 139 -29.70 32.83 -17.77
N SER A 140 -29.19 33.99 -18.23
CA SER A 140 -30.01 35.18 -18.62
C SER A 140 -29.13 36.43 -18.81
N PHE A 141 -29.10 36.96 -20.03
CA PHE A 141 -28.85 38.39 -20.32
C PHE A 141 -29.98 39.23 -19.69
N PRO A 142 -29.74 40.47 -19.22
CA PRO A 142 -29.70 41.61 -20.15
C PRO A 142 -28.75 42.78 -19.80
N THR A 143 -28.30 43.42 -20.88
CA THR A 143 -28.31 44.88 -21.12
C THR A 143 -27.42 45.78 -20.26
N ASP A 144 -26.21 45.93 -20.76
CA ASP A 144 -25.52 47.19 -21.07
C ASP A 144 -26.26 48.51 -20.75
N LYS A 145 -25.74 49.24 -19.77
CA LYS A 145 -25.68 50.72 -19.80
C LYS A 145 -24.31 51.12 -19.27
N PRO A 146 -23.62 52.02 -19.98
CA PRO A 146 -23.23 53.25 -19.31
C PRO A 146 -23.45 54.52 -20.13
N GLN A 147 -23.93 55.54 -19.40
CA GLN A 147 -23.50 56.95 -19.46
C GLN A 147 -23.73 57.75 -20.75
N LEU A 148 -24.82 58.51 -20.71
CA LEU A 148 -24.90 59.95 -20.97
C LEU A 148 -23.61 60.64 -21.47
N LYS A 149 -23.63 61.16 -22.70
CA LYS A 149 -22.95 62.41 -23.08
C LYS A 149 -23.66 63.06 -24.29
N ARG A 150 -24.35 64.14 -23.95
CA ARG A 150 -24.80 65.32 -24.73
C ARG A 150 -25.42 65.11 -26.11
#